data_AF-C2KZ63-F1
#
_entry.id   AF-C2KZ63-F1
#
_cell.length_a   1.000
_cell.length_b   1.000
_cell.length_c   1.000
_cell.angle_alpha   90.00
_cell.angle_beta   90.00
_cell.angle_gamma   90.00
#
_symmetry.space_group_name_H-M   'P 1'
#
loop_
_entity.id
_entity.type
_entity.pdbx_description
1 polymer ?
#
loop_
_entity_poly.entity_id
_entity_poly.type
_entity_poly.pdbx_seq_one_letter_code
_entity_poly.pdbx_strand_id
1 'polypeptide(L)'
;MAKLSEILYEKTESLWLSSTEEPFLVKMAEGTLDQSLFRNYMLQDYFYILEYIKILKELRSLAKKPAMQRFMEEIISVTEKECFLVHIPEMKKLGIGDEEREKTKACQVVWDYTSYIHKQVKEEGFLAGLTALLQCSWSYAYIGRKMTEKYGSTIPLSPYKAWFEAYSV
;
A
#
# COMPACT_ATOMS: atom_id res chain seq x y z
N MET A 1 -27.83 10.76 -7.74
CA MET A 1 -27.11 10.75 -6.45
C MET A 1 -25.66 10.44 -6.75
N ALA A 2 -24.72 11.16 -6.13
CA ALA A 2 -23.29 10.84 -6.24
C ALA A 2 -23.00 9.45 -5.64
N LYS A 3 -22.02 8.73 -6.20
CA LYS A 3 -21.58 7.44 -5.64
C LYS A 3 -20.83 7.70 -4.33
N LEU A 4 -20.92 6.76 -3.38
CA LEU A 4 -20.15 6.84 -2.13
C LEU A 4 -18.65 7.05 -2.39
N SER A 5 -18.09 6.37 -3.39
CA SER A 5 -16.68 6.52 -3.78
C SER A 5 -16.33 7.95 -4.20
N GLU A 6 -17.21 8.65 -4.91
CA GLU A 6 -16.98 10.03 -5.34
C GLU A 6 -16.95 10.98 -4.13
N ILE A 7 -17.89 10.80 -3.19
CA ILE A 7 -17.94 11.57 -1.94
C ILE A 7 -16.67 11.36 -1.11
N LEU A 8 -16.21 10.10 -0.99
CA LEU A 8 -14.98 9.77 -0.25
C LEU A 8 -13.75 10.38 -0.92
N TYR A 9 -13.65 10.28 -2.24
CA TYR A 9 -12.55 10.85 -3.02
C TYR A 9 -12.42 12.36 -2.80
N GLU A 10 -13.51 13.12 -2.95
CA GLU A 10 -13.53 14.57 -2.74
C GLU A 10 -13.08 14.95 -1.33
N LYS A 11 -13.38 14.11 -0.32
CA LYS A 11 -12.99 14.34 1.08
C LYS A 11 -11.52 14.05 1.34
N THR A 12 -10.88 13.18 0.57
CA THR A 12 -9.50 12.71 0.83
C THR A 12 -8.47 13.24 -0.17
N GLU A 13 -8.90 13.77 -1.31
CA GLU A 13 -8.00 14.20 -2.39
C GLU A 13 -6.94 15.20 -1.90
N SER A 14 -7.35 16.21 -1.14
CA SER A 14 -6.42 17.22 -0.60
C SER A 14 -5.33 16.62 0.31
N LEU A 15 -5.67 15.57 1.07
CA LEU A 15 -4.71 14.85 1.91
C LEU A 15 -3.72 14.07 1.04
N TRP A 16 -4.20 13.34 0.03
CA TRP A 16 -3.31 12.59 -0.88
C TRP A 16 -2.41 13.52 -1.68
N LEU A 17 -2.93 14.67 -2.12
CA LEU A 17 -2.14 15.69 -2.78
C LEU A 17 -1.08 16.25 -1.83
N SER A 18 -1.39 16.51 -0.57
CA SER A 18 -0.37 16.94 0.40
C SER A 18 0.75 15.92 0.58
N SER A 19 0.43 14.61 0.48
CA SER A 19 1.44 13.55 0.56
C SER A 19 2.46 13.60 -0.58
N THR A 20 2.14 14.18 -1.74
CA THR A 20 3.11 14.29 -2.85
C THR A 20 4.24 15.28 -2.58
N GLU A 21 4.13 16.07 -1.52
CA GLU A 21 5.16 17.01 -1.07
C GLU A 21 6.03 16.44 0.06
N GLU A 22 5.72 15.23 0.55
CA GLU A 22 6.48 14.63 1.64
C GLU A 22 7.94 14.35 1.22
N PRO A 23 8.94 14.70 2.06
CA PRO A 23 10.34 14.60 1.69
C PRO A 23 10.78 13.20 1.26
N PHE A 24 10.15 12.15 1.79
CA PHE A 24 10.43 10.77 1.40
C PHE A 24 10.14 10.54 -0.10
N LEU A 25 8.94 10.91 -0.57
CA LEU A 25 8.51 10.72 -1.95
C LEU A 25 9.25 11.64 -2.91
N VAL A 26 9.47 12.90 -2.54
CA VAL A 26 10.24 13.85 -3.35
C VAL A 26 11.67 13.34 -3.57
N LYS A 27 12.36 12.92 -2.50
CA LYS A 27 13.72 12.38 -2.61
C LYS A 27 13.77 11.06 -3.38
N MET A 28 12.74 10.22 -3.30
CA MET A 28 12.64 9.05 -4.17
C MET A 28 12.55 9.45 -5.64
N ALA A 29 11.70 10.42 -5.98
CA ALA A 29 11.48 10.86 -7.35
C ALA A 29 12.72 11.56 -7.95
N GLU A 30 13.49 12.25 -7.11
CA GLU A 30 14.77 12.88 -7.48
C GLU A 30 15.96 11.90 -7.44
N GLY A 31 15.78 10.71 -6.88
CA GLY A 31 16.84 9.70 -6.74
C GLY A 31 17.87 10.02 -5.65
N THR A 32 17.54 10.91 -4.71
CA THR A 32 18.43 11.39 -3.63
C THR A 32 18.11 10.78 -2.27
N LEU A 33 17.08 9.95 -2.16
CA LEU A 33 16.71 9.29 -0.91
C LEU A 33 17.84 8.36 -0.43
N ASP A 34 18.17 8.45 0.86
CA ASP A 34 19.06 7.49 1.53
C ASP A 34 18.48 6.08 1.44
N GLN A 35 19.28 5.15 0.88
CA GLN A 35 18.86 3.77 0.68
C GLN A 35 18.46 3.08 1.99
N SER A 36 19.03 3.44 3.13
CA SER A 36 18.65 2.89 4.44
C SER A 36 17.21 3.25 4.83
N LEU A 37 16.73 4.44 4.45
CA LEU A 37 15.33 4.84 4.65
C LEU A 37 14.41 4.01 3.76
N PHE A 38 14.79 3.79 2.51
CA PHE A 38 14.00 2.94 1.60
C PHE A 38 13.96 1.49 2.08
N ARG A 39 15.08 0.95 2.57
CA ARG A 39 15.13 -0.39 3.18
C ARG A 39 14.19 -0.51 4.37
N ASN A 40 14.20 0.48 5.26
CA ASN A 40 13.29 0.52 6.40
C ASN A 40 11.82 0.59 5.95
N TYR A 41 11.51 1.40 4.93
CA TYR A 41 10.17 1.42 4.33
C TYR A 41 9.76 0.03 3.83
N MET A 42 10.59 -0.65 3.04
CA MET A 42 10.27 -1.98 2.49
C MET A 42 10.03 -3.03 3.59
N LEU A 43 10.80 -2.98 4.68
CA LEU A 43 10.60 -3.83 5.86
C LEU A 43 9.26 -3.57 6.54
N GLN A 44 8.90 -2.31 6.75
CA GLN A 44 7.63 -1.92 7.38
C GLN A 44 6.43 -2.23 6.48
N ASP A 45 6.57 -2.01 5.17
CA ASP A 45 5.55 -2.30 4.16
C ASP A 45 5.31 -3.82 4.04
N TYR A 46 6.35 -4.64 4.20
CA TYR A 46 6.18 -6.09 4.29
C TYR A 46 5.26 -6.51 5.45
N PHE A 47 5.43 -5.92 6.65
CA PHE A 47 4.51 -6.19 7.77
C PHE A 47 3.09 -5.73 7.45
N TYR A 48 2.94 -4.56 6.83
CA TYR A 48 1.66 -4.05 6.41
C TYR A 48 0.97 -5.01 5.43
N ILE A 49 1.67 -5.51 4.40
CA ILE A 49 1.13 -6.45 3.41
C ILE A 49 0.68 -7.77 4.06
N LEU A 50 1.45 -8.30 5.03
CA LEU A 50 1.05 -9.51 5.75
C LEU A 50 -0.25 -9.32 6.53
N GLU A 51 -0.42 -8.18 7.20
CA GLU A 51 -1.69 -7.84 7.87
C GLU A 51 -2.81 -7.60 6.85
N TYR A 52 -2.52 -6.90 5.75
CA TYR A 52 -3.46 -6.65 4.66
C TYR A 52 -4.05 -7.95 4.10
N ILE A 53 -3.22 -8.98 3.88
CA ILE A 53 -3.67 -10.31 3.45
C ILE A 53 -4.60 -10.96 4.48
N LYS A 54 -4.30 -10.83 5.78
CA LYS A 54 -5.18 -11.36 6.86
C LYS A 54 -6.53 -10.65 6.85
N ILE A 55 -6.54 -9.33 6.72
CA ILE A 55 -7.76 -8.52 6.67
C ILE A 55 -8.61 -8.89 5.45
N LEU A 56 -8.00 -9.06 4.27
CA LEU A 56 -8.70 -9.50 3.06
C LEU A 56 -9.35 -10.88 3.26
N LYS A 57 -8.66 -11.83 3.92
CA LYS A 57 -9.20 -13.15 4.24
C LYS A 57 -10.38 -13.06 5.21
N GLU A 58 -10.32 -12.18 6.20
CA GLU A 58 -11.42 -11.90 7.13
C GLU A 58 -12.63 -11.33 6.37
N LEU A 59 -12.43 -10.32 5.52
CA LEU A 59 -13.48 -9.75 4.67
C LEU A 59 -14.09 -10.79 3.73
N ARG A 60 -13.28 -11.66 3.13
CA ARG A 60 -13.77 -12.76 2.28
C ARG A 60 -14.72 -13.68 3.06
N SER A 61 -14.46 -13.92 4.35
CA SER A 61 -15.36 -14.71 5.21
C SER A 61 -16.70 -14.02 5.51
N LEU A 62 -16.71 -12.68 5.51
CA LEU A 62 -17.91 -11.86 5.72
C LEU A 62 -18.73 -11.63 4.44
N ALA A 63 -18.16 -11.92 3.27
CA ALA A 63 -18.82 -11.73 1.98
C ALA A 63 -19.99 -12.70 1.80
N LYS A 64 -21.21 -12.17 1.64
CA LYS A 64 -22.46 -12.96 1.52
C LYS A 64 -22.78 -13.45 0.11
N LYS A 65 -22.25 -12.78 -0.92
CA LYS A 65 -22.55 -13.10 -2.33
C LYS A 65 -21.41 -13.89 -2.94
N PRO A 66 -21.66 -14.99 -3.67
CA PRO A 66 -20.60 -15.78 -4.32
C PRO A 66 -19.70 -14.96 -5.25
N ALA A 67 -20.26 -13.99 -5.97
CA ALA A 67 -19.47 -13.09 -6.81
C ALA A 67 -18.48 -12.23 -6.00
N MET A 68 -18.87 -11.77 -4.81
CA MET A 68 -18.00 -11.00 -3.94
C MET A 68 -16.92 -11.88 -3.31
N GLN A 69 -17.25 -13.12 -2.95
CA GLN A 69 -16.26 -14.09 -2.45
C GLN A 69 -15.17 -14.34 -3.50
N ARG A 70 -15.56 -14.59 -4.76
CA ARG A 70 -14.61 -14.77 -5.88
C ARG A 70 -13.75 -13.53 -6.12
N PHE A 71 -14.38 -12.34 -6.12
CA PHE A 71 -13.64 -11.09 -6.23
C PHE A 71 -12.58 -10.97 -5.12
N MET A 72 -12.96 -11.21 -3.87
CA MET A 72 -12.00 -11.15 -2.75
C MET A 72 -10.90 -12.21 -2.87
N GLU A 73 -11.20 -13.42 -3.35
CA GLU A 73 -10.21 -14.47 -3.61
C GLU A 73 -9.18 -14.06 -4.68
N GLU A 74 -9.63 -13.41 -5.75
CA GLU A 74 -8.75 -12.85 -6.78
C GLU A 74 -7.82 -11.79 -6.19
N ILE A 75 -8.35 -10.85 -5.40
CA ILE A 75 -7.56 -9.80 -4.74
C ILE A 75 -6.55 -10.40 -3.75
N ILE A 76 -6.96 -11.40 -2.95
CA ILE A 76 -6.04 -12.13 -2.06
C ILE A 76 -4.91 -12.77 -2.88
N SER A 77 -5.25 -13.48 -3.95
CA SER A 77 -4.25 -14.17 -4.78
C SER A 77 -3.25 -13.21 -5.42
N VAL A 78 -3.73 -12.07 -5.94
CA VAL A 78 -2.85 -11.03 -6.51
C VAL A 78 -1.95 -10.43 -5.45
N THR A 79 -2.48 -10.12 -4.26
CA THR A 79 -1.71 -9.54 -3.15
C THR A 79 -0.65 -10.52 -2.62
N GLU A 80 -0.99 -11.81 -2.49
CA GLU A 80 -0.03 -12.84 -2.09
C GLU A 80 1.09 -13.00 -3.14
N LYS A 81 0.73 -13.01 -4.44
CA LYS A 81 1.73 -13.08 -5.51
C LYS A 81 2.65 -11.87 -5.51
N GLU A 82 2.10 -10.66 -5.35
CA GLU A 82 2.89 -9.44 -5.22
C GLU A 82 3.88 -9.57 -4.05
N CYS A 83 3.40 -9.92 -2.84
CA CYS A 83 4.22 -10.06 -1.64
C CYS A 83 5.39 -11.05 -1.84
N PHE A 84 5.09 -12.26 -2.31
CA PHE A 84 6.07 -13.35 -2.35
C PHE A 84 6.93 -13.39 -3.61
N LEU A 85 6.42 -12.87 -4.74
CA LEU A 85 7.11 -12.94 -6.04
C LEU A 85 7.69 -11.59 -6.49
N VAL A 86 7.31 -10.48 -5.85
CA VAL A 86 7.82 -9.14 -6.17
C VAL A 86 8.46 -8.51 -4.92
N HIS A 87 7.68 -8.26 -3.86
CA HIS A 87 8.15 -7.51 -2.70
C HIS A 87 9.38 -8.14 -2.02
N ILE A 88 9.32 -9.44 -1.69
CA ILE A 88 10.45 -10.15 -1.07
C ILE A 88 11.68 -10.19 -2.00
N PRO A 89 11.57 -10.53 -3.29
CA PRO A 89 12.69 -10.42 -4.22
C PRO A 89 13.31 -9.01 -4.31
N GLU A 90 12.51 -7.94 -4.33
CA GLU A 90 13.02 -6.56 -4.31
C GLU A 90 13.77 -6.25 -3.01
N MET A 91 13.24 -6.69 -1.86
CA MET A 91 13.94 -6.60 -0.58
C MET A 91 15.33 -7.28 -0.63
N LYS A 92 15.42 -8.46 -1.26
CA LYS A 92 16.72 -9.16 -1.43
C LYS A 92 17.70 -8.38 -2.31
N LYS A 93 17.23 -7.73 -3.38
CA LYS A 93 18.06 -6.86 -4.24
C LYS A 93 18.61 -5.65 -3.48
N LEU A 94 17.87 -5.16 -2.50
CA LEU A 94 18.32 -4.09 -1.59
C LEU A 94 19.27 -4.58 -0.50
N GLY A 95 19.56 -5.89 -0.46
CA GLY A 95 20.40 -6.53 0.56
C GLY A 95 19.68 -6.80 1.88
N ILE A 96 18.34 -6.85 1.90
CA ILE A 96 17.58 -7.21 3.10
C ILE A 96 17.47 -8.74 3.14
N GLY A 97 18.10 -9.34 4.15
CA GLY A 97 18.13 -10.79 4.33
C GLY A 97 16.89 -11.34 5.02
N ASP A 98 16.71 -12.66 4.98
CA ASP A 98 15.60 -13.34 5.66
C ASP A 98 15.67 -13.14 7.19
N GLU A 99 16.87 -13.22 7.79
CA GLU A 99 17.09 -12.99 9.23
C GLU A 99 16.73 -11.55 9.66
N GLU A 100 17.08 -10.55 8.85
CA GLU A 100 16.73 -9.15 9.12
C GLU A 100 15.22 -8.94 9.06
N ARG A 101 14.56 -9.52 8.04
CA ARG A 101 13.10 -9.48 7.90
C ARG A 101 12.40 -10.12 9.10
N GLU A 102 12.87 -11.27 9.55
CA GLU A 102 12.29 -12.01 10.69
C GLU A 102 12.50 -11.29 12.03
N LYS A 103 13.64 -10.60 12.21
CA LYS A 103 13.95 -9.86 13.44
C LYS A 103 13.32 -8.48 13.50
N THR A 104 13.02 -7.88 12.35
CA THR A 104 12.40 -6.55 12.31
C THR A 104 11.03 -6.61 12.96
N LYS A 105 10.66 -5.53 13.64
CA LYS A 105 9.32 -5.37 14.21
C LYS A 105 8.61 -4.25 13.48
N ALA A 106 7.30 -4.43 13.29
CA ALA A 106 6.46 -3.34 12.84
C ALA A 106 6.54 -2.17 13.83
N CYS A 107 6.70 -0.97 13.31
CA CYS A 107 6.67 0.25 14.10
C CYS A 107 5.24 0.53 14.59
N GLN A 108 5.11 1.42 15.56
CA GLN A 108 3.82 1.74 16.16
C GLN A 108 2.79 2.21 15.12
N VAL A 109 3.23 3.01 14.14
CA VAL A 109 2.33 3.53 13.09
C VAL A 109 1.73 2.41 12.23
N VAL A 110 2.52 1.40 11.84
CA VAL A 110 2.02 0.24 11.08
C VAL A 110 1.04 -0.57 11.93
N TRP A 111 1.35 -0.75 13.21
CA TRP A 111 0.46 -1.42 14.15
C TRP A 111 -0.87 -0.69 14.33
N ASP A 112 -0.83 0.62 14.60
CA ASP A 112 -2.04 1.43 14.78
C ASP A 112 -2.90 1.42 13.52
N TYR A 113 -2.26 1.54 12.35
CA TYR A 113 -2.97 1.58 11.08
C TYR A 113 -3.66 0.24 10.77
N THR A 114 -2.93 -0.89 10.87
CA THR A 114 -3.52 -2.22 10.62
C THR A 114 -4.55 -2.59 11.68
N SER A 115 -4.33 -2.22 12.95
CA SER A 115 -5.28 -2.46 14.04
C SER A 115 -6.58 -1.69 13.86
N TYR A 116 -6.50 -0.44 13.36
CA TYR A 116 -7.68 0.34 12.99
C TYR A 116 -8.51 -0.39 11.94
N ILE A 117 -7.89 -0.92 10.88
CA ILE A 117 -8.63 -1.62 9.82
C ILE A 117 -9.27 -2.92 10.36
N HIS A 118 -8.52 -3.72 11.13
CA HIS A 118 -9.06 -4.90 11.81
C HIS A 118 -10.27 -4.55 12.68
N LYS A 119 -10.21 -3.42 13.41
CA LYS A 119 -11.32 -2.92 14.22
C LYS A 119 -12.54 -2.60 13.36
N GLN A 120 -12.36 -1.90 12.23
CA GLN A 120 -13.46 -1.60 11.31
C GLN A 120 -14.12 -2.86 10.75
N VAL A 121 -13.33 -3.89 10.41
CA VAL A 121 -13.87 -5.17 9.94
C VAL A 121 -14.73 -5.85 11.02
N LYS A 122 -14.24 -5.88 12.26
CA LYS A 122 -14.88 -6.59 13.37
C LYS A 122 -16.11 -5.90 13.92
N GLU A 123 -16.04 -4.59 14.09
CA GLU A 123 -17.10 -3.81 14.76
C GLU A 123 -18.16 -3.31 13.76
N GLU A 124 -17.75 -2.94 12.55
CA GLU A 124 -18.63 -2.28 11.57
C GLU A 124 -18.92 -3.17 10.33
N GLY A 125 -18.18 -4.27 10.16
CA GLY A 125 -18.44 -5.29 9.16
C GLY A 125 -17.85 -5.02 7.77
N PHE A 126 -18.37 -5.75 6.77
CA PHE A 126 -17.73 -5.87 5.44
C PHE A 126 -17.53 -4.53 4.72
N LEU A 127 -18.54 -3.66 4.67
CA LEU A 127 -18.45 -2.41 3.90
C LEU A 127 -17.46 -1.43 4.54
N ALA A 128 -17.47 -1.30 5.87
CA ALA A 128 -16.55 -0.43 6.59
C ALA A 128 -15.11 -0.93 6.45
N GLY A 129 -14.88 -2.24 6.65
CA GLY A 129 -13.57 -2.84 6.46
C GLY A 129 -13.04 -2.72 5.02
N LEU A 130 -13.90 -2.94 4.01
CA LEU A 130 -13.52 -2.74 2.61
C LEU A 130 -13.17 -1.28 2.31
N THR A 131 -13.93 -0.33 2.86
CA THR A 131 -13.66 1.10 2.70
C THR A 131 -12.36 1.51 3.40
N ALA A 132 -12.08 0.95 4.58
CA ALA A 132 -10.85 1.19 5.32
C ALA A 132 -9.61 0.65 4.57
N LEU A 133 -9.73 -0.47 3.84
CA LEU A 133 -8.65 -0.98 2.97
C LEU A 133 -8.51 -0.19 1.67
N LEU A 134 -9.62 0.25 1.08
CA LEU A 134 -9.66 0.92 -0.23
C LEU A 134 -8.71 2.12 -0.31
N GLN A 135 -8.54 2.83 0.81
CA GLN A 135 -7.67 4.00 0.88
C GLN A 135 -6.22 3.70 0.48
N CYS A 136 -5.72 2.49 0.75
CA CYS A 136 -4.34 2.12 0.47
C CYS A 136 -4.06 2.09 -1.04
N SER A 137 -4.79 1.25 -1.79
CA SER A 137 -4.55 1.10 -3.22
C SER A 137 -4.91 2.38 -3.99
N TRP A 138 -5.95 3.10 -3.55
CA TRP A 138 -6.36 4.32 -4.21
C TRP A 138 -5.38 5.47 -3.99
N SER A 139 -4.92 5.67 -2.75
CA SER A 139 -3.96 6.75 -2.45
C SER A 139 -2.62 6.50 -3.14
N TYR A 140 -2.11 5.27 -3.16
CA TYR A 140 -0.88 4.92 -3.86
C TYR A 140 -1.01 5.17 -5.37
N ALA A 141 -2.12 4.76 -5.99
CA ALA A 141 -2.36 5.01 -7.41
C ALA A 141 -2.46 6.52 -7.72
N TYR A 142 -3.08 7.31 -6.83
CA TYR A 142 -3.18 8.76 -6.97
C TYR A 142 -1.80 9.42 -6.85
N ILE A 143 -1.06 9.09 -5.79
CA ILE A 143 0.28 9.63 -5.50
C ILE A 143 1.25 9.24 -6.62
N GLY A 144 1.27 7.97 -7.04
CA GLY A 144 2.12 7.48 -8.12
C GLY A 144 1.92 8.29 -9.40
N ARG A 145 0.66 8.47 -9.83
CA ARG A 145 0.35 9.31 -11.00
C ARG A 145 0.80 10.76 -10.82
N LYS A 146 0.48 11.39 -9.70
CA LYS A 146 0.84 12.80 -9.44
C LYS A 146 2.35 13.03 -9.38
N MET A 147 3.07 12.10 -8.76
CA MET A 147 4.53 12.14 -8.71
C MET A 147 5.13 11.94 -10.10
N THR A 148 4.61 11.01 -10.91
CA THR A 148 5.05 10.81 -12.30
C THR A 148 4.76 12.03 -13.19
N GLU A 149 3.61 12.69 -13.02
CA GLU A 149 3.30 13.94 -13.71
C GLU A 149 4.29 15.06 -13.34
N LYS A 150 4.60 15.22 -12.04
CA LYS A 150 5.45 16.31 -11.53
C LYS A 150 6.95 16.07 -11.75
N TYR A 151 7.42 14.83 -11.66
CA TYR A 151 8.84 14.45 -11.68
C TYR A 151 9.19 13.54 -12.86
N GLY A 152 8.39 13.57 -13.94
CA GLY A 152 8.56 12.69 -15.10
C GLY A 152 9.92 12.74 -15.79
N SER A 153 10.69 13.83 -15.62
CA SER A 153 12.06 13.94 -16.14
C SER A 153 13.13 13.33 -15.22
N THR A 154 12.89 13.23 -13.91
CA THR A 154 13.88 12.73 -12.93
C THR A 154 13.63 11.29 -12.53
N ILE A 155 12.36 10.87 -12.44
CA ILE A 155 11.98 9.48 -12.08
C ILE A 155 12.69 8.44 -12.96
N PRO A 156 12.80 8.58 -14.30
CA PRO A 156 13.49 7.58 -15.13
C PRO A 156 14.96 7.36 -14.77
N LEU A 157 15.60 8.36 -14.14
CA LEU A 157 16.99 8.33 -13.68
C LEU A 157 17.12 7.87 -12.21
N SER A 158 16.01 7.84 -11.47
CA SER A 158 16.00 7.44 -10.06
C SER A 158 16.21 5.94 -9.89
N PRO A 159 17.01 5.49 -8.91
CA PRO A 159 17.10 4.08 -8.54
C PRO A 159 15.76 3.51 -8.03
N TYR A 160 14.81 4.37 -7.67
CA TYR A 160 13.50 4.00 -7.14
C TYR A 160 12.37 4.01 -8.19
N LYS A 161 12.69 4.17 -9.49
CA LYS A 161 11.70 4.30 -10.57
C LYS A 161 10.66 3.17 -10.62
N ALA A 162 11.07 1.94 -10.33
CA ALA A 162 10.19 0.77 -10.36
C ALA A 162 9.01 0.91 -9.40
N TRP A 163 9.21 1.61 -8.27
CA TRP A 163 8.13 1.93 -7.33
C TRP A 163 7.08 2.85 -7.98
N PHE A 164 7.52 3.92 -8.65
CA PHE A 164 6.60 4.83 -9.36
C PHE A 164 5.91 4.15 -10.54
N GLU A 165 6.62 3.33 -11.30
CA GLU A 165 6.05 2.54 -12.42
C GLU A 165 4.96 1.58 -11.93
N ALA A 166 5.13 0.97 -10.75
CA ALA A 166 4.13 0.07 -10.16
C ALA A 166 2.82 0.77 -9.77
N TYR A 167 2.88 2.05 -9.37
CA TYR A 167 1.74 2.80 -8.84
C TYR A 167 1.23 3.93 -9.75
N SER A 168 1.79 4.13 -10.94
CA SER A 168 1.35 5.19 -11.88
C SER A 168 0.53 4.69 -13.06
N VAL A 169 0.17 3.40 -13.08
CA VAL A 169 -0.65 2.76 -14.12
C VAL A 169 -2.10 3.26 -14.10
#